data_AF-J3KM07-F1
#
_entry.id   AF-J3KM07-F1
#
_cell.length_a   1.000
_cell.length_b   1.000
_cell.length_c   1.000
_cell.angle_alpha   90.00
_cell.angle_beta   90.00
_cell.angle_gamma   90.00
#
_symmetry.space_group_name_H-M   'P 1'
#
loop_
_entity.id
_entity.type
_entity.pdbx_description
1 polymer ?
#
loop_
_entity_poly.entity_id
_entity_poly.type
_entity_poly.pdbx_seq_one_letter_code
_entity_poly.pdbx_strand_id
1 'polypeptide(L)'
;MPFSCTVSAPEYATAMESTDCSICLRPFYLPFRWGDACNHTFCLECLWGHLISVDYNSNETPITACPYCREREYNFTYDEVMETYMKNHGILHDRSLMERQTLHLKFINFCLAAVNDAMVAYELDDESNNVITSEGDGSNATTSGDFLVIPADVLAELDELANTPQVRYDPASDEEDQKINALLALRDHLPIRKLRLYGQLHGVHFQNEMMHATLEASFPLYEQW
;
A
#
# COMPACT_ATOMS: atom_id res chain seq x y z
N MET A 1 -32.46 -29.79 35.15
CA MET A 1 -32.15 -28.37 34.91
C MET A 1 -30.84 -28.31 34.15
N PRO A 2 -30.85 -27.94 32.86
CA PRO A 2 -29.62 -27.79 32.08
C PRO A 2 -29.05 -26.37 32.23
N PHE A 3 -27.74 -26.27 32.36
CA PHE A 3 -26.97 -25.04 32.40
C PHE A 3 -26.99 -24.37 31.02
N SER A 4 -27.52 -23.15 30.95
CA SER A 4 -27.32 -22.26 29.81
C SER A 4 -25.97 -21.56 29.97
N CYS A 5 -24.95 -22.03 29.26
CA CYS A 5 -23.76 -21.22 28.97
C CYS A 5 -24.11 -20.25 27.85
N THR A 6 -24.43 -19.01 28.21
CA THR A 6 -24.37 -17.87 27.28
C THR A 6 -22.92 -17.64 26.91
N VAL A 7 -22.57 -17.92 25.67
CA VAL A 7 -21.30 -17.50 25.06
C VAL A 7 -21.38 -16.00 24.87
N SER A 8 -20.67 -15.25 25.72
CA SER A 8 -20.45 -13.82 25.51
C SER A 8 -19.62 -13.66 24.24
N ALA A 9 -20.18 -12.96 23.24
CA ALA A 9 -19.43 -12.51 22.07
C ALA A 9 -18.29 -11.59 22.53
N PRO A 10 -17.11 -11.64 21.90
CA PRO A 10 -16.00 -10.82 22.34
C PRO A 10 -16.28 -9.34 22.05
N GLU A 11 -16.20 -8.54 23.11
CA GLU A 11 -16.12 -7.08 23.09
C GLU A 11 -14.89 -6.63 22.28
N TYR A 12 -15.01 -6.55 20.95
CA TYR A 12 -14.06 -5.86 20.06
C TYR A 12 -14.69 -4.60 19.45
N ALA A 13 -15.62 -3.98 20.15
CA ALA A 13 -16.10 -2.64 19.83
C ALA A 13 -15.21 -1.58 20.50
N THR A 14 -13.90 -1.63 20.27
CA THR A 14 -13.07 -0.43 20.44
C THR A 14 -13.37 0.47 19.25
N ALA A 15 -13.99 1.62 19.53
CA ALA A 15 -14.54 2.57 18.57
C ALA A 15 -13.62 2.80 17.36
N MET A 16 -14.04 2.33 16.18
CA MET A 16 -13.52 2.83 14.91
C MET A 16 -14.13 4.22 14.74
N GLU A 17 -13.49 5.25 15.29
CA GLU A 17 -14.09 6.59 15.39
C GLU A 17 -14.22 7.31 14.05
N SER A 18 -13.47 6.88 13.03
CA SER A 18 -13.51 7.47 11.69
C SER A 18 -13.18 6.43 10.63
N THR A 19 -13.86 6.50 9.48
CA THR A 19 -13.50 5.79 8.25
C THR A 19 -12.74 6.66 7.26
N ASP A 20 -12.44 7.89 7.66
CA ASP A 20 -11.77 8.88 6.84
C ASP A 20 -10.33 9.09 7.30
N CYS A 21 -9.44 9.23 6.34
CA CYS A 21 -8.04 9.52 6.57
C CYS A 21 -7.85 10.96 7.04
N SER A 22 -7.13 11.16 8.14
CA SER A 22 -6.89 12.50 8.69
C SER A 22 -5.97 13.39 7.83
N ILE A 23 -5.34 12.83 6.78
CA ILE A 23 -4.47 13.58 5.86
C ILE A 23 -5.28 14.10 4.68
N CYS A 24 -5.93 13.21 3.92
CA CYS A 24 -6.70 13.61 2.73
C CYS A 24 -8.18 13.91 3.00
N LEU A 25 -8.67 13.63 4.21
CA LEU A 25 -10.08 13.80 4.65
C LEU A 25 -11.10 13.03 3.78
N ARG A 26 -10.67 11.93 3.17
CA ARG A 26 -11.50 11.02 2.36
C ARG A 26 -11.56 9.64 3.01
N PRO A 27 -12.57 8.81 2.67
CA PRO A 27 -12.60 7.42 3.08
C PRO A 27 -11.27 6.71 2.77
N PHE A 28 -10.76 5.93 3.71
CA PHE A 28 -9.45 5.28 3.56
C PHE A 28 -9.33 4.52 2.25
N TYR A 29 -8.22 4.66 1.54
CA TYR A 29 -7.87 3.82 0.41
C TYR A 29 -6.57 3.09 0.71
N LEU A 30 -6.62 1.75 0.71
CA LEU A 30 -5.54 0.89 1.18
C LEU A 30 -5.11 1.30 2.60
N PRO A 31 -5.95 1.02 3.63
CA PRO A 31 -5.71 1.51 4.98
C PRO A 31 -4.48 0.86 5.60
N PHE A 32 -3.58 1.66 6.17
CA PHE A 32 -2.41 1.21 6.92
C PHE A 32 -2.39 1.83 8.32
N ARG A 33 -2.17 0.98 9.33
CA ARG A 33 -1.92 1.40 10.71
C ARG A 33 -0.47 1.77 10.89
N TRP A 34 -0.23 2.78 11.73
CA TRP A 34 1.10 3.26 12.04
C TRP A 34 1.95 2.24 12.81
N GLY A 35 1.41 1.68 13.90
CA GLY A 35 2.14 0.68 14.71
C GLY A 35 1.37 0.20 15.94
N ASP A 36 1.97 -0.67 16.73
CA ASP A 36 1.30 -1.27 17.90
C ASP A 36 1.06 -0.26 19.03
N ALA A 37 1.97 0.72 19.18
CA ALA A 37 1.82 1.83 20.11
C ALA A 37 0.89 2.94 19.59
N CYS A 38 0.52 2.90 18.30
CA CYS A 38 -0.24 3.95 17.62
C CYS A 38 -1.22 3.36 16.60
N ASN A 39 -2.50 3.32 17.00
CA ASN A 39 -3.57 2.72 16.20
C ASN A 39 -4.15 3.65 15.12
N HIS A 40 -3.48 4.76 14.79
CA HIS A 40 -3.96 5.64 13.74
C HIS A 40 -3.76 4.99 12.37
N THR A 41 -4.83 5.03 11.58
CA THR A 41 -4.89 4.48 10.22
C THR A 41 -4.82 5.62 9.21
N PHE A 42 -4.16 5.38 8.08
CA PHE A 42 -4.00 6.33 6.98
C PHE A 42 -4.20 5.65 5.63
N CYS A 43 -4.51 6.41 4.57
CA CYS A 43 -4.37 5.88 3.22
C CYS A 43 -2.89 5.60 2.95
N LEU A 44 -2.58 4.52 2.23
CA LEU A 44 -1.21 4.17 1.87
C LEU A 44 -0.46 5.33 1.17
N GLU A 45 -1.09 5.95 0.17
CA GLU A 45 -0.52 7.11 -0.55
C GLU A 45 -0.22 8.28 0.41
N CYS A 46 -1.14 8.59 1.32
CA CYS A 46 -0.96 9.69 2.26
C CYS A 46 0.16 9.42 3.25
N LEU A 47 0.28 8.17 3.72
CA LEU A 47 1.36 7.76 4.60
C LEU A 47 2.71 7.80 3.88
N TRP A 48 2.76 7.30 2.65
CA TRP A 48 3.95 7.34 1.79
C TRP A 48 4.41 8.79 1.53
N GLY A 49 3.47 9.66 1.10
CA GLY A 49 3.73 11.07 0.86
C GLY A 49 4.20 11.80 2.12
N HIS A 50 3.61 11.52 3.28
CA HIS A 50 4.06 12.05 4.56
C HIS A 50 5.52 11.71 4.82
N LEU A 51 5.90 10.43 4.70
CA LEU A 51 7.28 9.97 4.93
C LEU A 51 8.28 10.64 3.97
N ILE A 52 7.91 10.90 2.71
CA ILE A 52 8.76 11.62 1.76
C ILE A 52 8.91 13.10 2.13
N SER A 53 7.80 13.74 2.47
CA SER A 53 7.70 15.18 2.67
C SER A 53 8.42 15.71 3.92
N VAL A 54 8.92 14.81 4.78
CA VAL A 54 9.69 15.18 5.96
C VAL A 54 10.95 15.94 5.54
N ASP A 55 10.98 17.24 5.84
CA ASP A 55 12.15 18.10 5.68
C ASP A 55 13.03 18.04 6.93
N TYR A 56 14.21 17.42 6.80
CA TYR A 56 15.22 17.28 7.84
C TYR A 56 15.77 18.64 8.32
N ASN A 57 15.63 19.70 7.51
CA ASN A 57 16.06 21.04 7.92
C ASN A 57 15.02 21.76 8.79
N SER A 58 13.82 21.20 8.93
CA SER A 58 12.77 21.78 9.74
C SER A 58 12.89 21.29 11.19
N ASN A 59 13.31 22.17 12.09
CA ASN A 59 13.43 21.89 13.53
C ASN A 59 12.07 21.56 14.22
N GLU A 60 10.96 21.57 13.48
CA GLU A 60 9.59 21.54 14.02
C GLU A 60 8.87 20.19 13.84
N THR A 61 9.35 19.31 12.96
CA THR A 61 8.74 17.99 12.74
C THR A 61 9.75 16.88 12.97
N PRO A 62 9.64 16.12 14.08
CA PRO A 62 10.49 14.95 14.24
C PRO A 62 10.20 13.98 13.09
N ILE A 63 11.29 13.55 12.46
CA ILE A 63 11.27 12.56 11.39
C ILE A 63 10.56 11.29 11.87
N THR A 64 9.85 10.66 10.92
CA THR A 64 9.18 9.37 11.11
C THR A 64 8.28 9.30 12.34
N ALA A 65 7.54 10.39 12.60
CA ALA A 65 6.49 10.41 13.60
C ALA A 65 5.10 10.32 12.95
N CYS A 66 4.18 9.69 13.67
CA CYS A 66 2.79 9.57 13.27
C CYS A 66 2.21 10.97 12.96
N PRO A 67 1.60 11.17 11.77
CA PRO A 67 1.01 12.47 11.39
C PRO A 67 0.00 13.02 12.39
N TYR A 68 -0.66 12.13 13.15
CA TYR A 68 -1.73 12.48 14.07
C TYR A 68 -1.23 12.67 15.51
N CYS A 69 -0.68 11.62 16.14
CA CYS A 69 -0.29 11.65 17.56
C CYS A 69 1.20 11.83 17.83
N ARG A 70 2.03 11.92 16.78
CA ARG A 70 3.50 12.06 16.87
C ARG A 70 4.25 10.88 17.53
N GLU A 71 3.62 9.71 17.65
CA GLU A 71 4.32 8.47 18.03
C GLU A 71 5.39 8.14 16.98
N ARG A 72 6.61 7.80 17.43
CA ARG A 72 7.76 7.56 16.54
C ARG A 72 7.99 6.09 16.26
N GLU A 73 7.55 5.22 17.17
CA GLU A 73 7.62 3.79 16.93
C GLU A 73 6.58 3.40 15.88
N TYR A 74 7.05 2.91 14.74
CA TYR A 74 6.21 2.41 13.66
C TYR A 74 6.32 0.89 13.57
N ASN A 75 5.21 0.27 13.18
CA ASN A 75 5.10 -1.12 12.77
C ASN A 75 3.95 -1.18 11.76
N PHE A 76 4.25 -0.81 10.52
CA PHE A 76 3.24 -0.58 9.50
C PHE A 76 2.50 -1.87 9.17
N THR A 77 1.18 -1.85 9.30
CA THR A 77 0.36 -3.02 9.02
C THR A 77 -0.85 -2.63 8.20
N TYR A 78 -1.14 -3.42 7.16
CA TYR A 78 -2.36 -3.26 6.41
C TYR A 78 -3.57 -3.54 7.31
N ASP A 79 -4.46 -2.56 7.43
CA ASP A 79 -5.60 -2.61 8.34
C ASP A 79 -6.77 -3.38 7.73
N GLU A 80 -6.66 -4.71 7.75
CA GLU A 80 -7.69 -5.61 7.22
C GLU A 80 -9.04 -5.41 7.89
N VAL A 81 -9.02 -5.04 9.16
CA VAL A 81 -10.24 -4.80 9.95
C VAL A 81 -10.95 -3.56 9.42
N MET A 82 -10.23 -2.46 9.22
CA MET A 82 -10.77 -1.24 8.61
C MET A 82 -11.28 -1.47 7.19
N GLU A 83 -10.49 -2.12 6.34
CA GLU A 83 -10.91 -2.45 4.97
C GLU A 83 -12.20 -3.27 4.95
N THR A 84 -12.27 -4.33 5.78
CA THR A 84 -13.44 -5.22 5.85
C THR A 84 -14.65 -4.47 6.42
N TYR A 85 -14.45 -3.63 7.42
CA TYR A 85 -15.50 -2.80 7.98
C TYR A 85 -16.09 -1.87 6.92
N MET A 86 -15.26 -1.13 6.18
CA MET A 86 -15.71 -0.22 5.13
C MET A 86 -16.52 -0.96 4.06
N LYS A 87 -16.04 -2.13 3.61
CA LYS A 87 -16.76 -2.99 2.66
C LYS A 87 -18.13 -3.43 3.20
N ASN A 88 -18.18 -3.92 4.43
CA ASN A 88 -19.41 -4.42 5.04
C ASN A 88 -20.47 -3.32 5.26
N HIS A 89 -20.04 -2.07 5.39
CA HIS A 89 -20.92 -0.91 5.59
C HIS A 89 -21.16 -0.12 4.30
N GLY A 90 -20.70 -0.61 3.15
CA GLY A 90 -20.90 0.06 1.85
C GLY A 90 -20.18 1.40 1.72
N ILE A 91 -19.12 1.62 2.50
CA ILE A 91 -18.31 2.83 2.46
C ILE A 91 -17.34 2.69 1.29
N LEU A 92 -17.60 3.44 0.23
CA LEU A 92 -16.78 3.43 -0.98
C LEU A 92 -15.65 4.44 -0.87
N HIS A 93 -14.53 4.10 -1.51
CA HIS A 93 -13.43 5.04 -1.69
C HIS A 93 -13.86 6.18 -2.64
N ASP A 94 -13.54 7.42 -2.29
CA ASP A 94 -13.80 8.60 -3.12
C ASP A 94 -12.67 8.84 -4.15
N ARG A 95 -12.21 7.76 -4.81
CA ARG A 95 -11.16 7.80 -5.83
C ARG A 95 -11.70 7.27 -7.15
N SER A 96 -11.37 7.95 -8.23
CA SER A 96 -11.68 7.48 -9.58
C SER A 96 -11.02 6.13 -9.86
N LEU A 97 -11.53 5.38 -10.85
CA LEU A 97 -10.92 4.12 -11.25
C LEU A 97 -9.45 4.32 -11.68
N MET A 98 -9.17 5.37 -12.46
CA MET A 98 -7.82 5.67 -12.93
C MET A 98 -6.85 5.97 -11.79
N GLU A 99 -7.25 6.76 -10.78
CA GLU A 99 -6.41 7.03 -9.61
C GLU A 99 -6.09 5.74 -8.84
N ARG A 100 -7.09 4.87 -8.68
CA ARG A 100 -6.94 3.57 -8.02
C ARG A 100 -5.96 2.65 -8.75
N GLN A 101 -6.14 2.50 -10.06
CA GLN A 101 -5.28 1.71 -10.93
C GLN A 101 -3.84 2.25 -10.94
N THR A 102 -3.68 3.57 -11.07
CA THR A 102 -2.37 4.24 -11.04
C THR A 102 -1.63 3.98 -9.73
N LEU A 103 -2.31 4.12 -8.59
CA LEU A 103 -1.69 3.84 -7.30
C LEU A 103 -1.27 2.38 -7.17
N HIS A 104 -2.12 1.45 -7.59
CA HIS A 104 -1.79 0.03 -7.53
C HIS A 104 -0.57 -0.29 -8.39
N LEU A 105 -0.52 0.25 -9.61
CA LEU A 105 0.60 0.05 -10.52
C LEU A 105 1.92 0.59 -9.94
N LYS A 106 1.89 1.81 -9.38
CA LYS A 106 3.04 2.43 -8.70
C LYS A 106 3.54 1.57 -7.53
N PHE A 107 2.65 1.12 -6.65
CA PHE A 107 3.04 0.32 -5.49
C PHE A 107 3.52 -1.09 -5.83
N ILE A 108 2.94 -1.73 -6.85
CA ILE A 108 3.44 -3.00 -7.37
C ILE A 108 4.86 -2.82 -7.90
N ASN A 109 5.11 -1.75 -8.66
CA ASN A 109 6.44 -1.46 -9.18
C ASN A 109 7.47 -1.19 -8.07
N PHE A 110 7.08 -0.48 -7.01
CA PHE A 110 7.96 -0.26 -5.86
C PHE A 110 8.38 -1.57 -5.18
N CYS A 111 7.45 -2.51 -5.01
CA CYS A 111 7.78 -3.83 -4.47
C CYS A 111 8.67 -4.62 -5.42
N LEU A 112 8.42 -4.54 -6.73
CA LEU A 112 9.25 -5.22 -7.72
C LEU A 112 10.69 -4.67 -7.75
N ALA A 113 10.85 -3.36 -7.61
CA ALA A 113 12.17 -2.73 -7.52
C ALA A 113 12.97 -3.28 -6.31
N ALA A 114 12.30 -3.58 -5.20
CA ALA A 114 12.93 -4.21 -4.03
C ALA A 114 13.48 -5.60 -4.35
N VAL A 115 12.67 -6.41 -5.05
CA VAL A 115 13.04 -7.77 -5.47
C VAL A 115 14.25 -7.76 -6.42
N ASN A 116 14.29 -6.79 -7.33
CA ASN A 116 15.35 -6.67 -8.32
C ASN A 116 16.62 -5.96 -7.81
N ASP A 117 16.73 -5.66 -6.51
CA ASP A 117 17.81 -4.86 -5.92
C ASP A 117 18.04 -3.53 -6.66
N ALA A 118 16.95 -2.96 -7.20
CA ALA A 118 16.98 -1.73 -7.95
C ALA A 118 16.72 -0.53 -7.04
N MET A 119 17.37 0.59 -7.34
CA MET A 119 17.12 1.85 -6.64
C MET A 119 15.65 2.27 -6.83
N VAL A 120 14.93 2.45 -5.73
CA VAL A 120 13.53 2.89 -5.74
C VAL A 120 13.47 4.40 -5.95
N ALA A 121 12.75 4.84 -6.98
CA ALA A 121 12.27 6.22 -7.03
C ALA A 121 11.22 6.37 -5.93
N TYR A 122 11.57 7.08 -4.85
CA TYR A 122 10.66 7.22 -3.69
C TYR A 122 9.47 8.13 -4.00
N GLU A 123 9.56 9.01 -5.01
CA GLU A 123 8.55 10.01 -5.31
C GLU A 123 7.41 9.43 -6.16
N LEU A 124 6.21 9.34 -5.59
CA LEU A 124 5.01 8.89 -6.32
C LEU A 124 4.70 9.79 -7.51
N ASP A 125 4.99 11.09 -7.43
CA ASP A 125 4.63 12.10 -8.43
C ASP A 125 5.76 12.38 -9.44
N ASP A 126 6.84 11.58 -9.43
CA ASP A 126 7.90 11.69 -10.42
C ASP A 126 7.35 11.46 -11.84
N GLU A 127 7.81 12.24 -12.81
CA GLU A 127 7.34 12.16 -14.20
C GLU A 127 7.55 10.76 -14.82
N SER A 128 8.58 10.02 -14.38
CA SER A 128 8.81 8.65 -14.81
C SER A 128 7.72 7.68 -14.34
N ASN A 129 7.03 8.00 -13.24
CA ASN A 129 5.93 7.22 -12.69
C ASN A 129 4.57 7.55 -13.32
N ASN A 130 4.54 8.35 -14.39
CA ASN A 130 3.29 8.64 -15.11
C ASN A 130 2.66 7.37 -15.68
N VAL A 131 1.35 7.26 -15.52
CA VAL A 131 0.55 6.12 -15.98
C VAL A 131 -0.45 6.60 -17.01
N ILE A 132 -0.54 5.90 -18.13
CA ILE A 132 -1.46 6.18 -19.22
C ILE A 132 -2.36 4.97 -19.45
N THR A 133 -3.52 5.20 -20.07
CA THR A 133 -4.41 4.13 -20.53
C THR A 133 -4.04 3.75 -21.95
N SER A 134 -3.95 2.46 -22.25
CA SER A 134 -3.94 1.95 -23.61
C SER A 134 -5.21 2.44 -24.31
N GLU A 135 -5.08 3.38 -25.25
CA GLU A 135 -6.16 3.78 -26.16
C GLU A 135 -6.45 2.61 -27.10
N GLY A 136 -7.18 1.62 -26.60
CA GLY A 136 -7.46 0.36 -27.27
C GLY A 136 -8.92 0.23 -27.65
N ASP A 137 -9.17 0.37 -28.96
CA ASP A 137 -10.37 -0.01 -29.71
C ASP A 137 -11.13 -1.18 -29.06
N GLY A 138 -12.44 -1.01 -28.86
CA GLY A 138 -13.36 -1.84 -28.04
C GLY A 138 -13.44 -3.32 -28.40
N SER A 139 -12.32 -4.02 -28.28
CA SER A 139 -12.18 -5.45 -28.48
C SER A 139 -12.37 -6.12 -27.14
N ASN A 140 -13.58 -6.63 -26.92
CA ASN A 140 -13.93 -7.53 -25.83
C ASN A 140 -13.14 -8.85 -25.98
N ALA A 141 -11.84 -8.81 -25.68
CA ALA A 141 -11.03 -10.01 -25.59
C ALA A 141 -11.56 -10.83 -24.40
N THR A 142 -12.16 -11.98 -24.71
CA THR A 142 -12.61 -12.93 -23.71
C THR A 142 -11.37 -13.67 -23.21
N THR A 143 -10.74 -13.15 -22.15
CA THR A 143 -9.47 -13.69 -21.66
C THR A 143 -9.72 -14.99 -20.89
N SER A 144 -9.14 -16.08 -21.40
CA SER A 144 -9.04 -17.38 -20.70
C SER A 144 -8.21 -17.19 -19.43
N GLY A 145 -8.77 -17.53 -18.26
CA GLY A 145 -8.23 -17.22 -16.93
C GLY A 145 -6.88 -17.85 -16.55
N ASP A 146 -6.24 -18.61 -17.44
CA ASP A 146 -4.97 -19.30 -17.18
C ASP A 146 -3.72 -18.42 -17.31
N PHE A 147 -3.82 -17.21 -17.87
CA PHE A 147 -2.68 -16.31 -18.10
C PHE A 147 -2.48 -15.22 -17.02
N LEU A 148 -3.30 -15.18 -15.97
CA LEU A 148 -3.26 -14.16 -14.91
C LEU A 148 -2.41 -14.58 -13.70
N VAL A 149 -1.41 -15.44 -13.91
CA VAL A 149 -0.63 -16.08 -12.83
C VAL A 149 0.73 -15.40 -12.72
N ILE A 150 0.97 -14.73 -11.58
CA ILE A 150 2.30 -14.22 -11.21
C ILE A 150 3.28 -15.42 -11.16
N PRO A 151 4.48 -15.32 -11.77
CA PRO A 151 5.51 -16.33 -11.64
C PRO A 151 5.74 -16.73 -10.17
N ALA A 152 5.77 -18.04 -9.89
CA ALA A 152 5.75 -18.55 -8.52
C ALA A 152 6.99 -18.15 -7.71
N ASP A 153 8.12 -17.97 -8.39
CA ASP A 153 9.38 -17.43 -7.88
C ASP A 153 9.23 -15.97 -7.43
N VAL A 154 8.73 -15.09 -8.30
CA VAL A 154 8.50 -13.68 -7.96
C VAL A 154 7.51 -13.55 -6.80
N LEU A 155 6.46 -14.36 -6.79
CA LEU A 155 5.49 -14.36 -5.69
C LEU A 155 6.12 -14.82 -4.36
N ALA A 156 6.98 -15.83 -4.40
CA ALA A 156 7.67 -16.32 -3.21
C ALA A 156 8.62 -15.26 -2.63
N GLU A 157 9.36 -14.54 -3.48
CA GLU A 157 10.24 -13.45 -3.06
C GLU A 157 9.46 -12.28 -2.46
N LEU A 158 8.31 -11.91 -3.05
CA LEU A 158 7.42 -10.89 -2.48
C LEU A 158 6.81 -11.32 -1.14
N ASP A 159 6.44 -12.60 -1.00
CA ASP A 159 5.94 -13.12 0.27
C ASP A 159 7.06 -13.15 1.33
N GLU A 160 8.28 -13.50 0.96
CA GLU A 160 9.46 -13.43 1.86
C GLU A 160 9.71 -11.99 2.32
N LEU A 161 9.64 -11.03 1.41
CA LEU A 161 9.78 -9.61 1.71
C LEU A 161 8.71 -9.14 2.72
N ALA A 162 7.45 -9.52 2.51
CA ALA A 162 6.33 -9.18 3.40
C ALA A 162 6.41 -9.82 4.79
N ASN A 163 7.22 -10.86 4.96
CA ASN A 163 7.49 -11.50 6.25
C ASN A 163 8.80 -11.02 6.90
N THR A 164 9.55 -10.14 6.23
CA THR A 164 10.81 -9.60 6.77
C THR A 164 10.50 -8.69 7.96
N PRO A 165 11.17 -8.89 9.12
CA PRO A 165 10.96 -8.01 10.27
C PRO A 165 11.24 -6.55 9.92
N GLN A 166 10.32 -5.65 10.27
CA GLN A 166 10.53 -4.21 10.08
C GLN A 166 11.71 -3.73 10.91
N VAL A 167 12.59 -2.96 10.25
CA VAL A 167 13.65 -2.24 10.95
C VAL A 167 12.98 -1.29 11.95
N ARG A 168 13.29 -1.48 13.23
CA ARG A 168 12.73 -0.66 14.29
C ARG A 168 13.29 0.76 14.21
N TYR A 169 12.49 1.72 14.65
CA TYR A 169 12.95 3.07 14.90
C TYR A 169 14.17 3.07 15.83
N ASP A 170 15.30 3.59 15.34
CA ASP A 170 16.48 3.87 16.16
C ASP A 170 16.62 5.38 16.33
N PRO A 171 16.41 5.93 17.54
CA PRO A 171 16.57 7.36 17.79
C PRO A 171 18.02 7.85 17.63
N ALA A 172 19.00 6.95 17.55
CA ALA A 172 20.41 7.29 17.37
C ALA A 172 20.86 7.32 15.91
N SER A 173 20.09 6.75 14.96
CA SER A 173 20.42 6.84 13.54
C SER A 173 20.14 8.25 13.02
N ASP A 174 20.81 8.63 11.93
CA ASP A 174 20.51 9.91 11.29
C ASP A 174 19.12 9.92 10.66
N GLU A 175 18.66 11.12 10.35
CA GLU A 175 17.28 11.40 9.95
C GLU A 175 16.96 10.86 8.55
N GLU A 176 17.96 10.82 7.66
CA GLU A 176 17.81 10.26 6.32
C GLU A 176 17.67 8.74 6.40
N ASP A 177 18.51 8.08 7.20
CA ASP A 177 18.42 6.65 7.49
C ASP A 177 17.06 6.29 8.12
N GLN A 178 16.56 7.09 9.08
CA GLN A 178 15.23 6.85 9.68
C GLN A 178 14.13 6.87 8.62
N LYS A 179 14.15 7.88 7.75
CA LYS A 179 13.16 8.01 6.67
C LYS A 179 13.25 6.85 5.68
N ILE A 180 14.46 6.51 5.24
CA ILE A 180 14.67 5.40 4.31
C ILE A 180 14.14 4.11 4.96
N ASN A 181 14.52 3.82 6.21
CA ASN A 181 14.06 2.62 6.91
C ASN A 181 12.54 2.57 7.07
N ALA A 182 11.87 3.70 7.33
CA ALA A 182 10.41 3.75 7.40
C ALA A 182 9.74 3.52 6.03
N LEU A 183 10.28 4.10 4.95
CA LEU A 183 9.78 3.88 3.59
C LEU A 183 9.97 2.43 3.15
N LEU A 184 11.13 1.84 3.43
CA LEU A 184 11.40 0.42 3.15
C LEU A 184 10.47 -0.48 3.97
N ALA A 185 10.29 -0.21 5.26
CA ALA A 185 9.35 -0.95 6.10
C ALA A 185 7.91 -0.90 5.56
N LEU A 186 7.45 0.27 5.12
CA LEU A 186 6.12 0.43 4.52
C LEU A 186 5.99 -0.31 3.19
N ARG A 187 7.00 -0.18 2.31
CA ARG A 187 7.07 -0.85 1.00
C ARG A 187 7.02 -2.37 1.14
N ASP A 188 7.83 -2.91 2.03
CA ASP A 188 8.03 -4.36 2.16
C ASP A 188 6.77 -5.04 2.69
N HIS A 189 5.92 -4.31 3.40
CA HIS A 189 4.67 -4.81 3.99
C HIS A 189 3.43 -4.48 3.17
N LEU A 190 3.60 -4.13 1.90
CA LEU A 190 2.48 -3.91 0.99
C LEU A 190 1.78 -5.23 0.66
N PRO A 191 0.43 -5.31 0.76
CA PRO A 191 -0.30 -6.53 0.48
C PRO A 191 -0.46 -6.74 -1.04
N ILE A 192 0.62 -7.08 -1.75
CA ILE A 192 0.65 -7.15 -3.23
C ILE A 192 -0.46 -8.05 -3.80
N ARG A 193 -0.74 -9.18 -3.15
CA ARG A 193 -1.85 -10.07 -3.53
C ARG A 193 -3.20 -9.33 -3.55
N LYS A 194 -3.43 -8.43 -2.60
CA LYS A 194 -4.65 -7.60 -2.54
C LYS A 194 -4.61 -6.46 -3.54
N LEU A 195 -3.46 -5.81 -3.72
CA LEU A 195 -3.28 -4.78 -4.74
C LEU A 195 -3.60 -5.34 -6.14
N ARG A 196 -3.17 -6.56 -6.45
CA ARG A 196 -3.56 -7.24 -7.69
C ARG A 196 -5.07 -7.48 -7.76
N LEU A 197 -5.63 -8.17 -6.76
CA LEU A 197 -7.04 -8.59 -6.79
C LEU A 197 -8.03 -7.42 -6.82
N TYR A 198 -7.67 -6.28 -6.23
CA TYR A 198 -8.54 -5.10 -6.17
C TYR A 198 -8.19 -4.03 -7.22
N GLY A 199 -7.02 -4.12 -7.84
CA GLY A 199 -6.46 -3.06 -8.68
C GLY A 199 -7.15 -2.90 -10.02
N GLN A 200 -7.67 -3.99 -10.59
CA GLN A 200 -8.42 -3.93 -11.85
C GLN A 200 -7.65 -3.07 -12.86
N LEU A 201 -6.38 -3.39 -13.14
CA LEU A 201 -5.47 -2.54 -13.91
C LEU A 201 -5.97 -2.28 -15.34
N HIS A 202 -6.80 -3.14 -15.95
CA HIS A 202 -7.55 -2.91 -17.21
C HIS A 202 -6.92 -1.91 -18.20
N GLY A 203 -5.74 -2.24 -18.73
CA GLY A 203 -5.09 -1.46 -19.79
C GLY A 203 -4.33 -0.22 -19.30
N VAL A 204 -4.11 -0.02 -18.00
CA VAL A 204 -3.16 1.00 -17.53
C VAL A 204 -1.74 0.49 -17.59
N HIS A 205 -0.81 1.35 -18.02
CA HIS A 205 0.62 1.07 -18.05
C HIS A 205 1.45 2.31 -17.79
N PHE A 206 2.71 2.14 -17.39
CA PHE A 206 3.64 3.25 -17.25
C PHE A 206 3.93 3.87 -18.62
N GLN A 207 3.92 5.20 -18.68
CA GLN A 207 4.39 5.96 -19.85
C GLN A 207 5.88 5.72 -20.12
N ASN A 208 6.67 5.47 -19.06
CA ASN A 208 8.06 5.08 -19.18
C ASN A 208 8.18 3.64 -19.70
N GLU A 209 8.65 3.50 -20.95
CA GLU A 209 8.80 2.20 -21.62
C GLU A 209 9.70 1.22 -20.86
N MET A 210 10.72 1.70 -20.16
CA MET A 210 11.63 0.83 -19.39
C MET A 210 10.91 0.24 -18.18
N MET A 211 10.17 1.06 -17.43
CA MET A 211 9.39 0.61 -16.29
C MET A 211 8.28 -0.35 -16.72
N HIS A 212 7.59 -0.04 -17.81
CA HIS A 212 6.62 -0.95 -18.42
C HIS A 212 7.28 -2.28 -18.77
N ALA A 213 8.38 -2.28 -19.54
CA ALA A 213 9.05 -3.51 -19.95
C ALA A 213 9.54 -4.35 -18.76
N THR A 214 10.07 -3.73 -17.70
CA THR A 214 10.45 -4.42 -16.46
C THR A 214 9.24 -5.07 -15.80
N LEU A 215 8.13 -4.32 -15.67
CA LEU A 215 6.93 -4.84 -15.05
C LEU A 215 6.31 -5.99 -15.85
N GLU A 216 6.23 -5.87 -17.17
CA GLU A 216 5.70 -6.92 -18.07
C GLU A 216 6.60 -8.17 -18.06
N ALA A 217 7.91 -8.02 -17.92
CA ALA A 217 8.83 -9.15 -17.81
C ALA A 217 8.63 -9.93 -16.50
N SER A 218 8.36 -9.24 -15.39
CA SER A 218 8.11 -9.87 -14.09
C SER A 218 6.66 -10.32 -13.91
N PHE A 219 5.73 -9.64 -14.57
CA PHE A 219 4.29 -9.86 -14.49
C PHE A 219 3.68 -9.82 -15.89
N PRO A 220 3.80 -10.91 -16.66
CA PRO A 220 3.25 -10.94 -18.01
C PRO A 220 1.75 -10.64 -18.02
N LEU A 221 1.34 -9.79 -18.96
CA LEU A 221 -0.04 -9.36 -19.17
C LEU A 221 -0.66 -8.68 -17.94
N TYR A 222 0.13 -7.95 -17.14
CA TYR A 222 -0.39 -7.27 -15.95
C TYR A 222 -1.49 -6.24 -16.28
N GLU A 223 -1.47 -5.69 -17.50
CA GLU A 223 -2.53 -4.78 -17.97
C GLU A 223 -3.92 -5.45 -17.98
N GLN A 224 -3.98 -6.78 -18.02
CA GLN A 224 -5.25 -7.55 -18.06
C GLN A 224 -5.76 -7.91 -16.66
N TRP A 225 -5.03 -7.53 -15.61
CA TRP A 225 -5.40 -7.80 -14.21
C TRP A 225 -6.55 -6.94 -13.71
#